data_AF-A0AA97CYA7-F1
#
_entry.id   AF-A0AA97CYA7-F1
#
_cell.length_a   1.000
_cell.length_b   1.000
_cell.length_c   1.000
_cell.angle_alpha   90.00
_cell.angle_beta   90.00
_cell.angle_gamma   90.00
#
_symmetry.space_group_name_H-M   'P 1'
#
loop_
_entity.id
_entity.type
_entity.pdbx_description
1 polymer ?
#
loop_
_entity_poly.entity_id
_entity_poly.type
_entity_poly.pdbx_seq_one_letter_code
_entity_poly.pdbx_strand_id
1 'polypeptide(L)'
;MFNYKLNTEQQRISEIFQRLCKLCEVKNNTELENYLSLKSGFCEHCIDSATPPYEVIDTACKMTDTSFDFVLNGHNQNTMTLDGDLLQAVNNGIIKSIKKLSTAGLIKGDNQTQEALNQLAKIQVKQIENEIKIQSQIK
;
A
#
# COMPACT_ATOMS: atom_id res chain seq x y z
N MET A 1 1.27 34.34 20.82
CA MET A 1 0.61 33.08 20.43
C MET A 1 0.96 32.84 18.97
N PHE A 2 2.03 32.08 18.71
CA PHE A 2 2.51 31.84 17.33
C PHE A 2 1.52 30.89 16.64
N ASN A 3 0.86 31.37 15.59
CA ASN A 3 0.09 30.53 14.66
C ASN A 3 1.10 29.66 13.89
N TYR A 4 1.47 28.52 14.48
CA TYR A 4 2.38 27.57 13.86
C TYR A 4 1.63 26.87 12.73
N LYS A 5 1.83 27.33 11.50
CA LYS A 5 1.28 26.67 10.32
C LYS A 5 2.22 25.53 9.96
N LEU A 6 1.80 24.30 10.22
CA LEU A 6 2.55 23.09 9.83
C LEU A 6 2.89 23.16 8.34
N ASN A 7 4.11 22.77 7.98
CA ASN A 7 4.46 22.58 6.58
C ASN A 7 3.83 21.28 6.04
N THR A 8 3.91 21.05 4.73
CA THR A 8 3.28 19.91 4.07
C THR A 8 3.68 18.56 4.67
N GLU A 9 4.96 18.38 5.01
CA GLU A 9 5.46 17.13 5.59
C GLU A 9 4.99 16.95 7.04
N GLN A 10 5.05 18.01 7.85
CA GLN A 10 4.55 17.99 9.23
C GLN A 10 3.03 17.74 9.26
N GLN A 11 2.29 18.30 8.31
CA GLN A 11 0.86 18.06 8.11
C GLN A 11 0.60 16.59 7.76
N ARG A 12 1.39 16.00 6.87
CA ARG A 12 1.30 14.57 6.54
C ARG A 12 1.53 13.69 7.78
N ILE A 13 2.52 13.99 8.61
CA ILE A 13 2.77 13.25 9.84
C ILE A 13 1.60 13.42 10.84
N SER A 14 1.07 14.64 10.96
CA SER A 14 -0.13 14.90 11.78
C SER A 14 -1.33 14.05 11.32
N GLU A 15 -1.55 13.91 10.02
CA GLU A 15 -2.60 13.06 9.47
C GLU A 15 -2.40 11.57 9.75
N ILE A 16 -1.15 11.08 9.78
CA ILE A 16 -0.84 9.71 10.21
C ILE A 16 -1.28 9.52 11.66
N PHE A 17 -0.93 10.43 12.57
CA PHE A 17 -1.35 10.34 13.96
C PHE A 17 -2.87 10.47 14.14
N GLN A 18 -3.56 11.28 13.33
CA GLN A 18 -5.02 11.33 13.34
C GLN A 18 -5.64 9.98 12.93
N ARG A 19 -5.05 9.28 11.95
CA ARG A 19 -5.49 7.93 11.56
C ARG A 19 -5.23 6.92 12.68
N LEU A 20 -4.06 6.97 13.31
CA LEU A 20 -3.73 6.13 14.46
C LEU A 20 -4.69 6.36 15.63
N CYS A 21 -5.01 7.60 15.97
CA CYS A 21 -5.99 7.94 17.01
C CYS A 21 -7.37 7.33 16.72
N LYS A 22 -7.84 7.43 15.47
CA LYS A 22 -9.11 6.82 15.05
C LYS A 22 -9.09 5.29 15.15
N LEU A 23 -8.00 4.65 14.76
CA LEU A 23 -7.85 3.20 14.81
C LEU A 23 -7.79 2.67 16.24
N CYS A 24 -7.12 3.39 17.13
CA CYS A 24 -7.02 3.03 18.55
C CYS A 24 -8.20 3.57 19.39
N GLU A 25 -9.22 4.18 18.77
CA GLU A 25 -10.40 4.76 19.44
C GLU A 25 -10.07 5.81 20.53
N VAL A 26 -8.97 6.55 20.36
CA VAL A 26 -8.51 7.60 21.28
C VAL A 26 -8.72 9.01 20.69
N LYS A 27 -8.86 10.02 21.55
CA LYS A 27 -9.29 11.36 21.15
C LYS A 27 -8.15 12.28 20.72
N ASN A 28 -6.93 12.03 21.19
CA ASN A 28 -5.79 12.91 20.98
C ASN A 28 -4.46 12.16 21.09
N ASN A 29 -3.37 12.82 20.68
CA ASN A 29 -2.03 12.24 20.68
C ASN A 29 -1.55 11.82 22.06
N THR A 30 -1.93 12.53 23.13
CA THR A 30 -1.54 12.16 24.51
C THR A 30 -2.19 10.84 24.92
N GLU A 31 -3.46 10.65 24.60
CA GLU A 31 -4.15 9.37 24.83
C GLU A 31 -3.55 8.24 23.99
N LEU A 32 -3.16 8.53 22.74
CA LEU A 32 -2.47 7.56 21.88
C LEU A 32 -1.11 7.15 22.45
N GLU A 33 -0.31 8.10 22.94
CA GLU A 33 0.96 7.84 23.60
C GLU A 33 0.76 6.92 24.82
N ASN A 34 -0.26 7.18 25.64
CA ASN A 34 -0.57 6.32 26.78
C ASN A 34 -1.03 4.93 26.34
N TYR A 35 -1.89 4.84 25.31
CA TYR A 35 -2.43 3.58 24.80
C TYR A 35 -1.33 2.65 24.24
N LEU A 36 -0.40 3.21 23.46
CA LEU A 36 0.76 2.48 22.91
C LEU A 36 1.97 2.42 23.87
N SER A 37 1.87 2.93 25.10
CA SER A 37 2.99 3.02 26.05
C SER A 37 4.23 3.74 25.47
N LEU A 38 4.01 4.81 24.72
CA LEU A 38 5.05 5.67 24.15
C LEU A 38 5.54 6.70 25.16
N LYS A 39 6.71 7.29 24.89
CA LYS A 39 7.24 8.41 25.67
C LYS A 39 6.34 9.65 25.48
N SER A 40 6.07 10.37 26.55
CA SER A 40 5.33 11.64 26.48
C SER A 40 6.02 12.65 25.54
N GLY A 41 5.23 13.23 24.63
CA GLY A 41 5.69 14.19 23.63
C GLY A 41 6.32 13.55 22.39
N PHE A 42 6.29 12.22 22.27
CA PHE A 42 6.76 11.49 21.09
C PHE A 42 6.01 11.93 19.82
N CYS A 43 4.68 12.02 19.88
CA CYS A 43 3.86 12.40 18.73
C CYS A 43 4.19 13.83 18.25
N GLU A 44 4.31 14.76 19.19
CA GLU A 44 4.67 16.16 18.88
C GLU A 44 6.07 16.24 18.27
N HIS A 45 7.04 15.52 18.82
CA HIS A 45 8.39 15.44 18.27
C HIS A 45 8.41 14.87 16.83
N CYS A 46 7.66 13.81 16.56
CA CYS A 46 7.54 13.25 15.21
C CYS A 46 6.90 14.24 14.23
N ILE A 47 5.85 14.96 14.66
CA ILE A 47 5.20 15.99 13.84
C ILE A 47 6.18 17.12 13.54
N ASP A 48 6.84 17.67 14.56
CA ASP A 48 7.77 18.79 14.41
C ASP A 48 8.97 18.45 13.52
N SER A 49 9.51 17.23 13.67
CA SER A 49 10.62 16.72 12.87
C SER A 49 10.20 16.18 11.50
N ALA A 50 8.90 16.13 11.20
CA ALA A 50 8.35 15.49 10.01
C ALA A 50 8.82 14.03 9.82
N THR A 51 8.99 13.29 10.93
CA THR A 51 9.48 11.91 10.91
C THR A 51 8.31 10.92 10.98
N PRO A 52 8.17 10.00 10.00
CA PRO A 52 7.14 8.96 10.05
C PRO A 52 7.40 7.95 11.19
N PRO A 53 6.40 7.64 12.04
CA PRO A 53 6.56 6.74 13.16
C PRO A 53 6.32 5.27 12.75
N TYR A 54 7.17 4.70 11.89
CA TYR A 54 6.96 3.38 11.27
C TYR A 54 6.72 2.24 12.29
N GLU A 55 7.45 2.22 13.39
CA GLU A 55 7.29 1.20 14.44
C GLU A 55 5.92 1.30 15.15
N VAL A 56 5.42 2.53 15.35
CA VAL A 56 4.10 2.77 15.94
C VAL A 56 3.00 2.33 14.98
N ILE A 57 3.18 2.59 13.69
CA ILE A 57 2.24 2.13 12.65
C ILE A 57 2.18 0.61 12.64
N ASP A 58 3.32 -0.08 12.60
CA ASP A 58 3.38 -1.55 12.60
C ASP A 58 2.69 -2.14 13.84
N THR A 59 2.95 -1.56 15.01
CA THR A 59 2.34 -1.98 16.27
C THR A 59 0.83 -1.83 16.25
N ALA A 60 0.32 -0.66 15.84
CA ALA A 60 -1.10 -0.40 15.75
C ALA A 60 -1.78 -1.33 14.74
N CYS A 61 -1.17 -1.55 13.56
CA CYS A 61 -1.69 -2.44 12.53
C CYS A 61 -1.82 -3.90 13.01
N LYS A 62 -0.85 -4.39 13.78
CA LYS A 62 -0.90 -5.74 14.39
C LYS A 62 -2.01 -5.86 15.43
N MET A 63 -2.32 -4.79 16.15
CA MET A 63 -3.38 -4.79 17.17
C MET A 63 -4.79 -4.71 16.57
N THR A 64 -4.96 -3.94 15.50
CA THR A 64 -6.27 -3.62 14.92
C THR A 64 -6.60 -4.38 13.63
N ASP A 65 -5.74 -5.32 13.22
CA ASP A 65 -5.84 -6.05 11.95
C ASP A 65 -6.07 -5.12 10.74
N THR A 66 -5.26 -4.05 10.67
CA THR A 66 -5.41 -2.99 9.68
C THR A 66 -4.18 -2.88 8.78
N SER A 67 -4.37 -2.55 7.51
CA SER A 67 -3.27 -2.38 6.55
C SER A 67 -2.31 -1.26 6.95
N PHE A 68 -1.01 -1.57 7.00
CA PHE A 68 0.07 -0.61 7.22
C PHE A 68 0.04 0.55 6.22
N ASP A 69 -0.18 0.22 4.95
CA ASP A 69 -0.21 1.19 3.87
C ASP A 69 -1.38 2.17 4.01
N PHE A 70 -2.54 1.69 4.49
CA PHE A 70 -3.67 2.56 4.81
C PHE A 70 -3.33 3.58 5.91
N VAL A 71 -2.63 3.17 6.95
CA VAL A 71 -2.26 4.09 8.04
C VAL A 71 -1.23 5.11 7.56
N LEU A 72 -0.24 4.66 6.78
CA LEU A 72 0.82 5.51 6.26
C LEU A 72 0.31 6.53 5.23
N ASN A 73 -0.51 6.08 4.28
CA ASN A 73 -0.86 6.84 3.07
C ASN A 73 -2.34 7.26 3.01
N GLY A 74 -3.20 6.74 3.90
CA GLY A 74 -4.65 6.96 3.86
C GLY A 74 -5.34 6.23 2.69
N HIS A 75 -6.59 6.58 2.42
CA HIS A 75 -7.33 6.09 1.24
C HIS A 75 -6.95 6.79 -0.08
N ASN A 76 -5.81 7.50 -0.14
CA ASN A 76 -5.33 8.11 -1.37
C ASN A 76 -4.70 7.09 -2.36
N GLN A 77 -5.05 5.81 -2.21
CA GLN A 77 -4.87 4.86 -3.29
C GLN A 77 -6.20 4.75 -4.01
N ASN A 78 -6.16 4.99 -5.32
CA ASN A 78 -7.12 4.44 -6.26
C ASN A 78 -7.03 2.89 -6.19
N THR A 79 -7.42 2.28 -5.08
CA THR A 79 -7.59 0.85 -4.97
C THR A 79 -8.77 0.51 -5.86
N MET A 80 -8.45 0.19 -7.11
CA MET A 80 -9.37 -0.40 -8.04
C MET A 80 -9.88 -1.68 -7.39
N THR A 81 -11.12 -1.66 -6.92
CA THR A 81 -11.77 -2.86 -6.40
C THR A 81 -11.83 -3.84 -7.56
N LEU A 82 -11.04 -4.91 -7.49
CA LEU A 82 -11.13 -6.02 -8.44
C LEU A 82 -12.47 -6.73 -8.19
N ASP A 83 -13.52 -6.29 -8.87
CA ASP A 83 -14.82 -6.96 -8.89
C ASP A 83 -14.72 -8.35 -9.56
N GLY A 84 -15.79 -9.16 -9.51
CA GLY A 84 -15.74 -10.56 -9.96
C GLY A 84 -15.25 -10.74 -11.40
N ASP A 85 -15.71 -9.89 -12.32
CA ASP A 85 -15.35 -9.96 -13.74
C ASP A 85 -13.91 -9.49 -13.98
N LEU A 86 -13.49 -8.44 -13.27
CA LEU A 86 -12.13 -7.91 -13.36
C LEU A 86 -11.11 -8.84 -12.72
N LEU A 87 -11.45 -9.46 -11.58
CA LEU A 87 -10.66 -10.49 -10.92
C LEU A 87 -10.50 -11.72 -11.82
N GLN A 88 -11.58 -12.15 -12.50
CA GLN A 88 -11.54 -13.25 -13.44
C GLN A 88 -10.66 -12.92 -14.66
N ALA A 89 -10.70 -11.68 -15.16
CA ALA A 89 -9.84 -11.22 -16.26
C ALA A 89 -8.36 -11.21 -15.87
N VAL A 90 -8.02 -10.71 -14.67
CA VAL A 90 -6.65 -10.76 -14.14
C VAL A 90 -6.17 -12.21 -14.01
N ASN A 91 -6.99 -13.10 -13.43
CA ASN A 91 -6.65 -14.51 -13.30
C ASN A 91 -6.42 -15.19 -14.66
N ASN A 92 -7.29 -14.92 -15.64
CA ASN A 92 -7.14 -15.42 -17.01
C ASN A 92 -5.86 -14.89 -17.69
N GLY A 93 -5.54 -13.61 -17.50
CA GLY A 93 -4.31 -12.99 -18.00
C GLY A 93 -3.06 -13.64 -17.42
N ILE A 94 -3.06 -13.93 -16.12
CA ILE A 94 -1.98 -14.65 -15.43
C ILE A 94 -1.84 -16.07 -16.01
N ILE A 95 -2.92 -16.85 -16.10
CA ILE A 95 -2.88 -18.22 -16.65
C ILE A 95 -2.36 -18.24 -18.10
N LYS A 96 -2.83 -17.31 -18.96
CA LYS A 96 -2.39 -17.19 -20.36
C LYS A 96 -0.91 -16.82 -20.46
N SER A 97 -0.44 -15.93 -19.59
CA SER A 97 0.98 -15.55 -19.53
C SER A 97 1.86 -16.74 -19.14
N ILE A 98 1.53 -17.48 -18.08
CA ILE A 98 2.26 -18.66 -17.62
C ILE A 98 2.33 -19.73 -18.72
N LYS A 99 1.23 -19.95 -19.45
CA LYS A 99 1.22 -20.83 -20.62
C LYS A 99 2.21 -20.37 -21.70
N LYS A 100 2.19 -19.09 -22.08
CA LYS A 100 3.14 -18.53 -23.08
C LYS A 100 4.59 -18.67 -22.64
N LEU A 101 4.86 -18.40 -21.37
CA LEU A 101 6.18 -18.51 -20.78
C LEU A 101 6.67 -19.96 -20.75
N SER A 102 5.78 -20.91 -20.43
CA SER A 102 6.05 -22.35 -20.52
C SER A 102 6.31 -22.80 -21.96
N THR A 103 5.49 -22.39 -22.92
CA THR A 103 5.67 -22.69 -24.36
C THR A 103 6.97 -22.11 -24.92
N ALA A 104 7.39 -20.92 -24.46
CA ALA A 104 8.63 -20.27 -24.86
C ALA A 104 9.88 -20.87 -24.19
N GLY A 105 9.73 -21.88 -23.32
CA GLY A 105 10.83 -22.49 -22.57
C GLY A 105 11.37 -21.63 -21.42
N LEU A 106 10.77 -20.45 -21.17
CA LEU A 106 11.24 -19.47 -20.20
C LEU A 106 10.94 -19.83 -18.73
N ILE A 107 10.21 -20.92 -18.48
CA ILE A 107 9.91 -21.42 -17.12
C ILE A 107 10.66 -22.74 -16.84
N LYS A 108 11.33 -23.31 -17.85
CA LYS A 108 12.19 -24.49 -17.69
C LYS A 108 13.56 -24.21 -18.30
N GLY A 109 14.40 -23.44 -17.59
CA GLY A 109 15.80 -23.23 -17.95
C GLY A 109 16.31 -21.82 -17.62
N ASP A 110 17.40 -21.75 -16.85
CA ASP A 110 18.17 -20.57 -16.40
C ASP A 110 17.58 -19.18 -16.66
N ASN A 111 16.56 -18.82 -15.88
CA ASN A 111 15.93 -17.49 -15.85
C ASN A 111 16.81 -16.42 -15.16
N GLN A 112 18.12 -16.64 -15.03
CA GLN A 112 18.99 -15.87 -14.15
C GLN A 112 19.42 -14.51 -14.71
N THR A 113 19.17 -14.25 -16.00
CA THR A 113 19.51 -12.96 -16.61
C THR A 113 18.39 -11.96 -16.41
N GLN A 114 18.75 -10.72 -16.08
CA GLN A 114 17.79 -9.62 -15.92
C GLN A 114 16.97 -9.35 -17.18
N GLU A 115 17.52 -9.67 -18.36
CA GLU A 115 16.81 -9.58 -19.63
C GLU A 115 15.71 -10.63 -19.76
N ALA A 116 15.98 -11.88 -19.34
CA ALA A 116 14.95 -12.92 -19.27
C ALA A 116 13.86 -12.53 -18.28
N LEU A 117 14.22 -12.06 -17.08
CA LEU A 117 13.25 -11.57 -16.07
C LEU A 117 12.41 -10.41 -16.60
N ASN A 118 13.01 -9.46 -17.34
CA ASN A 118 12.29 -8.36 -17.97
C ASN A 118 11.31 -8.84 -19.05
N GLN A 119 11.68 -9.86 -19.83
CA GLN A 119 10.77 -10.45 -20.81
C GLN A 119 9.61 -11.17 -20.14
N LEU A 120 9.85 -11.88 -19.03
CA LEU A 120 8.80 -12.51 -18.22
C LEU A 120 7.78 -11.48 -17.73
N ALA A 121 8.25 -10.38 -17.16
CA ALA A 121 7.41 -9.31 -16.63
C ALA A 121 6.58 -8.64 -17.73
N LYS A 122 7.19 -8.30 -18.88
CA LYS A 122 6.48 -7.69 -20.02
C LYS A 122 5.35 -8.57 -20.55
N ILE A 123 5.56 -9.88 -20.58
CA ILE A 123 4.53 -10.83 -21.04
C ILE A 123 3.34 -10.84 -20.07
N GLN A 124 3.58 -10.82 -18.75
CA GLN A 124 2.51 -10.77 -17.75
C GLN A 124 1.68 -9.48 -17.85
N VAL A 125 2.34 -8.31 -17.85
CA VAL A 125 1.66 -7.00 -17.91
C VAL A 125 0.78 -6.89 -19.15
N LYS A 126 1.32 -7.23 -20.33
CA LYS A 126 0.58 -7.16 -21.60
C LYS A 126 -0.64 -8.08 -21.64
N GLN A 127 -0.59 -9.24 -21.00
CA GLN A 127 -1.76 -10.14 -20.94
C GLN A 127 -2.84 -9.56 -20.03
N ILE A 128 -2.48 -9.04 -18.85
CA ILE A 128 -3.44 -8.45 -17.92
C ILE A 128 -4.12 -7.22 -18.54
N GLU A 129 -3.37 -6.31 -19.15
CA GLU A 129 -3.92 -5.12 -19.82
C GLU A 129 -4.95 -5.47 -20.91
N ASN A 130 -4.65 -6.50 -21.72
CA ASN A 130 -5.55 -6.94 -22.78
C ASN A 130 -6.86 -7.53 -22.24
N GLU A 131 -6.80 -8.37 -21.19
CA GLU A 131 -8.01 -8.95 -20.60
C GLU A 131 -8.87 -7.86 -19.94
N ILE A 132 -8.26 -6.89 -19.24
CA ILE A 132 -8.97 -5.73 -18.68
C ILE A 132 -9.67 -4.93 -19.80
N LYS A 133 -8.96 -4.67 -20.91
CA LYS A 133 -9.52 -3.94 -22.05
C LYS A 133 -10.71 -4.66 -22.68
N ILE A 134 -10.63 -5.98 -22.84
CA ILE A 134 -11.73 -6.78 -23.38
C ILE A 134 -12.98 -6.65 -22.49
N GLN A 135 -12.83 -6.78 -21.17
CA GLN A 135 -13.97 -6.65 -20.26
C GLN A 135 -14.55 -5.24 -20.23
N SER A 136 -13.72 -4.20 -20.37
CA SER A 136 -14.19 -2.81 -20.42
C SER A 136 -15.05 -2.48 -21.64
N GLN A 137 -14.99 -3.30 -22.70
CA GLN A 137 -15.76 -3.12 -23.94
C GLN A 137 -17.09 -3.88 -23.96
N ILE A 138 -17.36 -4.70 -22.93
CA ILE A 138 -18.56 -5.55 -22.83
C ILE A 138 -19.67 -4.89 -21.97
N LYS A 139 -19.41 -3.69 -21.39
CA LYS A 139 -20.41 -2.83 -20.75
C LYS A 139 -21.04 -1.86 -21.74
#